data_AF-A0A7C0Y7T2-F1
#
_entry.id   AF-A0A7C0Y7T2-F1
#
_cell.length_a   1.000
_cell.length_b   1.000
_cell.length_c   1.000
_cell.angle_alpha   90.00
_cell.angle_beta   90.00
_cell.angle_gamma   90.00
#
_symmetry.space_group_name_H-M   'P 1'
#
loop_
_entity.id
_entity.type
_entity.pdbx_description
1 polymer ?
#
loop_
_entity_poly.entity_id
_entity_poly.type
_entity_poly.pdbx_seq_one_letter_code
_entity_poly.pdbx_strand_id
1 'polypeptide(L)' 'ELSADLAERGIILAGGGALLKGLDLLISEYTGLPAIPAEDPLTAVARGAGKVLEELELLKKVSIA' A
#
# COMPACT_ATOMS: atom_id res chain seq x y z
N GLU A 1 -4.18 -10.38 16.51
CA GLU A 1 -4.58 -8.97 16.26
C GLU A 1 -4.21 -8.55 14.84
N LEU A 2 -2.93 -8.58 14.46
CA LEU A 2 -2.49 -8.21 13.10
C LEU A 2 -3.14 -9.05 11.96
N SER A 3 -3.32 -10.36 12.18
CA SER A 3 -3.93 -11.25 11.18
C SER A 3 -5.41 -10.99 10.96
N ALA A 4 -6.14 -10.51 11.97
CA ALA A 4 -7.54 -10.15 11.85
C ALA A 4 -7.71 -8.82 11.10
N ASP A 5 -6.86 -7.83 11.42
CA ASP A 5 -6.88 -6.52 10.74
C ASP A 5 -6.45 -6.65 9.26
N LEU A 6 -5.50 -7.54 8.97
CA LEU A 6 -5.11 -7.86 7.59
C LEU A 6 -6.23 -8.60 6.83
N ALA A 7 -6.95 -9.50 7.49
CA ALA A 7 -8.10 -10.18 6.89
C ALA A 7 -9.26 -9.22 6.58
N GLU A 8 -9.44 -8.17 7.40
CA GLU A 8 -10.48 -7.17 7.21
C GLU A 8 -10.12 -6.11 6.15
N ARG A 9 -8.87 -5.62 6.17
CA ARG A 9 -8.42 -4.50 5.31
C ARG A 9 -7.80 -4.94 3.98
N GLY A 10 -7.28 -6.16 3.90
CA GLY A 10 -6.64 -6.70 2.71
C GLY A 10 -5.31 -6.04 2.33
N ILE A 11 -5.01 -6.07 1.04
CA ILE A 11 -3.76 -5.61 0.43
C ILE A 11 -4.06 -4.41 -0.49
N ILE A 12 -3.37 -3.29 -0.30
CA ILE A 12 -3.44 -2.15 -1.22
C ILE A 12 -2.23 -2.18 -2.17
N LEU A 13 -2.48 -2.16 -3.48
CA LEU A 13 -1.43 -2.19 -4.50
C LEU A 13 -1.05 -0.76 -4.92
N ALA A 14 0.23 -0.42 -4.77
CA ALA A 14 0.79 0.84 -5.22
C ALA A 14 1.79 0.62 -6.37
N GLY A 15 2.10 1.71 -7.09
CA GLY A 15 3.03 1.72 -8.23
C GLY A 15 2.38 1.34 -9.56
N GLY A 16 3.11 1.53 -10.66
CA GLY A 16 2.62 1.21 -12.01
C GLY A 16 2.28 -0.26 -12.23
N GLY A 17 2.91 -1.17 -11.49
CA GLY A 17 2.59 -2.60 -11.51
C GLY A 17 1.14 -2.89 -11.10
N ALA A 18 0.55 -2.08 -10.22
CA ALA A 18 -0.85 -2.25 -9.78
C ALA A 18 -1.86 -2.11 -10.92
N LEU A 19 -1.48 -1.51 -12.05
CA LEU A 19 -2.32 -1.34 -13.24
C LEU A 19 -2.21 -2.51 -14.23
N LEU A 20 -1.36 -3.50 -13.95
CA LEU A 20 -1.32 -4.71 -14.75
C LEU A 20 -2.66 -5.45 -14.63
N LYS A 21 -3.27 -5.72 -15.79
CA LYS A 21 -4.59 -6.35 -15.87
C LYS A 21 -4.59 -7.68 -15.10
N GLY A 22 -5.43 -7.75 -14.06
CA GLY A 22 -5.66 -8.96 -13.27
C GLY A 22 -4.58 -9.25 -12.21
N LEU A 23 -3.65 -8.34 -11.95
CA LEU A 23 -2.67 -8.53 -10.87
C LEU A 23 -3.33 -8.57 -9.49
N ASP A 24 -4.31 -7.69 -9.27
CA ASP A 24 -5.17 -7.68 -8.09
C ASP A 24 -5.92 -9.00 -7.90
N LEU A 25 -6.47 -9.55 -8.98
CA LEU A 25 -7.15 -10.85 -8.95
C LEU A 25 -6.18 -11.99 -8.60
N LEU A 26 -5.01 -12.02 -9.25
CA LEU A 26 -3.99 -13.04 -9.01
C LEU A 26 -3.49 -13.04 -7.55
N ILE A 27 -3.21 -11.84 -7.01
CA ILE A 27 -2.78 -11.69 -5.62
C ILE A 27 -3.90 -12.13 -4.68
N SER A 28 -5.16 -11.77 -4.99
CA SER A 28 -6.29 -12.16 -4.17
C SER A 28 -6.51 -13.67 -4.13
N GLU A 29 -6.40 -14.34 -5.28
CA GLU A 29 -6.53 -15.79 -5.40
C GLU A 29 -5.43 -16.52 -4.61
N TYR A 30 -4.19 -16.08 -4.74
CA TYR A 30 -3.05 -16.75 -4.12
C TYR A 30 -2.99 -16.54 -2.60
N THR A 31 -3.39 -15.36 -2.12
CA THR A 31 -3.30 -15.00 -0.70
C THR A 31 -4.58 -15.29 0.09
N GLY A 32 -5.72 -15.44 -0.59
CA GLY A 32 -7.04 -15.52 0.04
C GLY A 32 -7.49 -14.19 0.68
N LEU A 33 -6.78 -13.09 0.42
CA LEU A 33 -7.07 -11.75 0.94
C LEU A 33 -7.50 -10.83 -0.20
N PRO A 34 -8.42 -9.88 0.04
CA PRO A 34 -8.77 -8.91 -1.00
C PRO A 34 -7.55 -8.03 -1.34
N ALA A 35 -7.16 -7.98 -2.60
CA ALA A 35 -6.17 -7.04 -3.12
C ALA A 35 -6.84 -5.97 -3.97
N ILE A 36 -6.53 -4.70 -3.71
CA ILE A 36 -7.21 -3.55 -4.31
C ILE A 36 -6.15 -2.54 -4.77
N PRO A 37 -6.16 -2.09 -6.03
CA PRO A 37 -5.32 -0.98 -6.46
C PRO A 37 -5.61 0.28 -5.64
N ALA A 38 -4.56 1.02 -5.28
CA ALA A 38 -4.74 2.36 -4.70
C ALA A 38 -5.50 3.27 -5.68
N GLU A 39 -6.18 4.30 -5.15
CA GLU A 39 -6.92 5.28 -5.95
C GLU A 39 -6.04 5.97 -7.01
N ASP A 40 -4.81 6.32 -6.62
CA ASP A 40 -3.77 6.82 -7.53
C ASP A 40 -2.46 6.05 -7.27
N PRO A 41 -2.28 4.88 -7.89
CA PRO A 41 -1.15 4.01 -7.60
C PRO A 41 0.16 4.57 -8.18
N LEU A 42 0.09 5.38 -9.23
CA LEU A 42 1.28 5.93 -9.90
C LEU A 42 1.98 6.98 -9.03
N THR A 43 1.22 7.82 -8.32
CA THR A 43 1.79 8.88 -7.49
C THR A 43 1.85 8.54 -6.01
N ALA A 44 1.25 7.42 -5.57
CA ALA A 44 1.12 7.04 -4.16
C ALA A 44 2.44 7.14 -3.37
N VAL A 45 3.55 6.66 -3.95
CA VAL A 45 4.88 6.71 -3.32
C VAL A 45 5.37 8.15 -3.15
N ALA A 46 5.32 8.96 -4.21
CA ALA A 46 5.76 10.35 -4.16
C ALA A 46 4.90 11.19 -3.21
N ARG A 47 3.58 10.97 -3.20
CA ARG A 47 2.65 11.62 -2.27
C ARG A 47 2.91 11.21 -0.83
N GLY A 48 3.16 9.93 -0.55
CA GLY A 48 3.52 9.45 0.79
C GLY A 48 4.84 10.05 1.28
N ALA A 49 5.85 10.12 0.39
CA ALA A 49 7.11 10.79 0.67
C ALA A 49 6.94 12.29 0.94
N GLY A 50 6.06 12.99 0.22
CA GLY A 50 5.73 14.38 0.49
C GLY A 50 5.02 14.56 1.85
N LYS A 51 4.00 13.74 2.12
CA LYS A 51 3.24 13.78 3.38
C LYS A 51 4.10 13.60 4.62
N VAL A 52 5.07 12.68 4.60
CA VAL A 52 5.93 12.45 5.78
C VAL A 52 6.80 13.66 6.10
N LEU A 53 7.11 14.52 5.14
CA LEU A 53 7.84 15.78 5.40
C LEU A 53 7.00 16.80 6.18
N GLU A 54 5.67 16.69 6.15
CA GLU A 54 4.74 17.50 6.95
C GLU A 54 4.58 16.94 8.37
N GLU A 55 4.97 15.68 8.60
CA GLU A 55 4.85 14.96 9.87
C GLU A 55 6.23 14.64 10.46
N LEU A 56 6.91 15.66 11.03
CA LEU A 56 8.30 15.53 11.49
C LEU A 56 8.54 14.40 12.50
N GLU A 57 7.57 14.09 13.36
CA GLU A 57 7.69 12.97 14.32
C GLU A 57 7.62 11.61 13.62
N LEU A 58 6.74 11.47 12.62
CA LEU A 58 6.69 10.28 11.79
C LEU A 58 7.98 10.14 10.98
N LEU A 59 8.47 11.24 10.40
CA LEU A 59 9.72 11.27 9.65
C LEU A 59 10.89 10.74 10.48
N LYS A 60 11.06 11.23 11.71
CA LYS A 60 12.10 10.75 12.65
C LYS A 60 11.97 9.26 12.94
N LYS A 61 10.74 8.75 13.05
CA LYS A 61 10.47 7.34 13.36
C LYS A 61 10.83 6.41 12.19
N VAL A 62 10.67 6.86 10.95
CA VAL A 62 10.89 6.03 9.75
C VAL A 62 12.24 6.28 9.07
N SER A 63 12.94 7.36 9.40
CA SER A 63 14.29 7.65 8.89
C SER A 63 15.31 6.66 9.44
N ILE A 64 16.25 6.22 8.58
CA ILE A 64 17.29 5.23 8.91
C ILE A 64 18.60 5.91 9.36
N ALA A 65 18.54 7.18 9.75
CA ALA A 65 19.69 8.02 10.09
C ALA A 65 19.68 8.41 11.57
#